data_AF-A0A9Q4PRZ6-F1
#
_entry.id   AF-A0A9Q4PRZ6-F1
#
_cell.length_a   1.000
_cell.length_b   1.000
_cell.length_c   1.000
_cell.angle_alpha   90.00
_cell.angle_beta   90.00
_cell.angle_gamma   90.00
#
_symmetry.space_group_name_H-M   'P 1'
#
loop_
_entity.id
_entity.type
_entity.pdbx_description
1 polymer ?
#
loop_
_entity_poly.entity_id
_entity_poly.type
_entity_poly.pdbx_seq_one_letter_code
_entity_poly.pdbx_strand_id
1 'polypeptide(L)'
;MGIEKPIPIDEKIELDPERYFISSTDLKGIITSVNIYFSKISGYSEKELIGSPHNIVRHPDMPRIIFKTMWDQIQTGKNMCAVIKAKKWQILLSYN
;
A
#
# COMPACT_ATOMS: atom_id res chain seq x y z
N MET A 1 10.20 -19.49 -6.06
CA MET A 1 9.07 -19.20 -6.98
C MET A 1 8.80 -17.72 -6.84
N GLY A 2 9.17 -16.91 -7.85
CA GLY A 2 9.08 -15.45 -7.75
C GLY A 2 7.64 -14.99 -7.89
N ILE A 3 7.20 -14.05 -7.06
CA ILE A 3 5.91 -13.39 -7.22
C ILE A 3 6.02 -12.49 -8.47
N GLU A 4 5.20 -12.74 -9.49
CA GLU A 4 5.15 -11.87 -10.67
C GLU A 4 4.49 -10.55 -10.28
N LYS A 5 5.13 -9.42 -10.61
CA LYS A 5 4.56 -8.11 -10.36
C LYS A 5 3.51 -7.81 -11.44
N PRO A 6 2.29 -7.39 -11.07
CA PRO A 6 1.33 -6.89 -12.03
C PRO A 6 1.93 -5.67 -12.72
N ILE A 7 1.81 -5.66 -14.04
CA ILE A 7 2.30 -4.57 -14.88
C ILE A 7 1.40 -3.37 -14.62
N PRO A 8 1.95 -2.19 -14.25
CA PRO A 8 1.16 -0.98 -14.14
C PRO A 8 0.48 -0.69 -15.48
N ILE A 9 -0.85 -0.70 -15.48
CA ILE A 9 -1.64 -0.19 -16.59
C ILE A 9 -1.79 1.32 -16.39
N ASP A 10 -1.46 2.12 -17.41
CA ASP A 10 -1.57 3.58 -17.37
C ASP A 10 -3.03 4.06 -17.53
N GLU A 11 -3.98 3.21 -17.12
CA GLU A 11 -5.42 3.41 -17.21
C GLU A 11 -6.00 3.88 -15.88
N LYS A 12 -7.00 4.76 -15.98
CA LYS A 12 -7.69 5.30 -14.82
C LYS A 12 -8.70 4.27 -14.31
N ILE A 13 -8.41 3.66 -13.16
CA ILE A 13 -9.38 2.83 -12.45
C ILE A 13 -10.39 3.74 -11.74
N GLU A 14 -11.69 3.46 -11.91
CA GLU A 14 -12.73 4.08 -11.10
C GLU A 14 -12.76 3.44 -9.72
N LEU A 15 -12.70 4.29 -8.69
CA LEU A 15 -12.67 3.84 -7.31
C LEU A 15 -14.02 4.09 -6.71
N ASP A 16 -14.48 3.11 -5.95
CA ASP A 16 -15.64 3.27 -5.10
C ASP A 16 -15.30 4.28 -3.99
N PRO A 17 -15.96 5.46 -3.95
CA PRO A 17 -15.67 6.50 -2.97
C PRO A 17 -16.01 6.09 -1.53
N GLU A 18 -16.79 5.02 -1.34
CA GLU A 18 -17.16 4.50 -0.02
C GLU A 18 -16.21 3.40 0.48
N ARG A 19 -15.23 2.98 -0.34
CA ARG A 19 -14.29 1.91 0.01
C ARG A 19 -12.87 2.41 0.22
N TYR A 20 -12.28 1.95 1.32
CA TYR A 20 -10.91 2.26 1.69
C TYR A 20 -9.96 1.11 1.39
N PHE A 21 -8.73 1.49 1.06
CA PHE A 21 -7.58 0.59 1.00
C PHE A 21 -7.06 0.36 2.40
N ILE A 22 -7.16 -0.87 2.89
CA ILE A 22 -6.73 -1.20 4.25
C ILE A 22 -5.66 -2.28 4.17
N SER A 23 -4.51 -1.97 4.74
CA SER A 23 -3.41 -2.90 4.95
C SER A 23 -2.80 -2.66 6.33
N SER A 24 -2.52 -3.72 7.07
CA SER A 24 -1.73 -3.66 8.31
C SER A 24 -0.35 -4.25 8.06
N THR A 25 0.66 -3.69 8.69
CA THR A 25 2.03 -4.23 8.71
C THR A 25 2.54 -4.43 10.13
N ASP A 26 3.58 -5.25 10.28
CA ASP A 26 4.43 -5.25 11.47
C ASP A 26 5.37 -4.03 11.51
N LEU A 27 6.19 -3.93 12.57
CA LEU A 27 7.17 -2.84 12.75
C LEU A 27 8.29 -2.84 11.69
N LYS A 28 8.44 -3.93 10.92
CA LYS A 28 9.42 -4.06 9.84
C LYS A 28 8.81 -3.73 8.48
N GLY A 29 7.51 -3.43 8.42
CA GLY A 29 6.79 -3.16 7.18
C GLY A 29 6.40 -4.38 6.39
N ILE A 30 6.33 -5.53 7.04
CA ILE A 30 5.80 -6.76 6.48
C ILE A 30 4.29 -6.75 6.65
N ILE A 31 3.55 -6.94 5.54
CA ILE A 31 2.09 -6.95 5.55
C ILE A 31 1.58 -8.14 6.35
N THR A 32 0.71 -7.88 7.32
CA THR A 32 0.08 -8.86 8.21
C THR A 32 -1.41 -9.08 7.91
N SER A 33 -2.07 -8.09 7.29
CA SER A 33 -3.44 -8.23 6.79
C SER A 33 -3.74 -7.21 5.70
N VAL A 34 -4.69 -7.55 4.82
CA VAL A 34 -5.25 -6.65 3.80
C VAL A 34 -6.75 -6.90 3.67
N ASN A 35 -7.51 -5.88 3.28
CA ASN A 35 -8.92 -6.10 2.92
C ASN A 35 -9.05 -6.57 1.47
N ILE A 36 -10.20 -7.18 1.15
CA ILE A 36 -10.50 -7.71 -0.21
C ILE A 36 -10.35 -6.62 -1.28
N TYR A 37 -10.72 -5.38 -0.95
CA TYR A 37 -10.64 -4.26 -1.89
C TYR A 37 -9.19 -3.91 -2.23
N PHE A 38 -8.27 -3.96 -1.27
CA PHE A 38 -6.84 -3.77 -1.50
C PHE A 38 -6.27 -4.84 -2.42
N SER A 39 -6.57 -6.12 -2.18
CA SER A 39 -6.13 -7.22 -3.04
C SER A 39 -6.64 -7.05 -4.48
N LYS A 40 -7.94 -6.77 -4.64
CA LYS A 40 -8.57 -6.59 -5.96
C LYS A 40 -7.90 -5.51 -6.80
N ILE A 41 -7.57 -4.38 -6.17
CA ILE A 41 -7.05 -3.20 -6.86
C ILE A 41 -5.54 -3.27 -7.07
N SER A 42 -4.80 -3.84 -6.10
CA SER A 42 -3.36 -4.00 -6.23
C SER A 42 -2.97 -5.06 -7.27
N GLY A 43 -3.92 -5.92 -7.66
CA GLY A 43 -3.68 -7.02 -8.61
C GLY A 43 -2.99 -8.23 -7.98
N TYR A 44 -2.76 -8.21 -6.67
CA TYR A 44 -2.22 -9.33 -5.92
C TYR A 44 -3.31 -10.02 -5.09
N SER A 45 -3.20 -11.33 -4.96
CA SER A 45 -3.99 -12.06 -3.97
C SER A 45 -3.53 -11.73 -2.56
N GLU A 46 -4.43 -11.91 -1.58
CA GLU A 46 -4.07 -11.78 -0.17
C GLU A 46 -2.86 -12.66 0.19
N LYS A 47 -2.79 -13.89 -0.33
CA LYS A 47 -1.67 -14.82 -0.07
C LYS A 47 -0.32 -14.30 -0.57
N GLU A 48 -0.30 -13.51 -1.64
CA GLU A 48 0.93 -12.89 -2.16
C GLU A 48 1.31 -11.63 -1.37
N LEU A 49 0.32 -10.96 -0.79
CA LEU A 49 0.51 -9.75 0.01
C LEU A 49 0.98 -10.07 1.43
N ILE A 50 0.37 -11.06 2.09
CA ILE A 50 0.73 -11.44 3.46
C ILE A 50 2.17 -11.95 3.50
N GLY A 51 2.97 -11.40 4.41
CA GLY A 51 4.40 -11.73 4.53
C GLY A 51 5.30 -10.97 3.54
N SER A 52 4.72 -10.24 2.59
CA SER A 52 5.48 -9.38 1.68
C SER A 52 5.76 -8.00 2.30
N PRO A 53 6.89 -7.37 1.96
CA PRO A 53 7.13 -5.98 2.32
C PRO A 53 6.07 -5.07 1.67
N HIS A 54 5.61 -4.05 2.40
CA HIS A 54 4.57 -3.12 1.94
C HIS A 54 4.94 -2.37 0.65
N ASN A 55 6.22 -2.29 0.32
CA ASN A 55 6.70 -1.71 -0.93
C ASN A 55 6.33 -2.51 -2.20
N ILE A 56 5.76 -3.71 -2.08
CA ILE A 56 5.34 -4.56 -3.21
C ILE A 56 4.28 -3.88 -4.09
N VAL A 57 3.42 -3.05 -3.48
CA VAL A 57 2.37 -2.28 -4.18
C VAL A 57 2.83 -0.88 -4.62
N ARG A 58 4.13 -0.57 -4.48
CA ARG A 58 4.67 0.76 -4.78
C ARG A 58 4.67 1.01 -6.28
N HIS A 59 4.02 2.09 -6.70
CA HIS A 59 4.15 2.59 -8.07
C HIS A 59 5.60 3.04 -8.34
N PRO A 60 6.21 2.73 -9.50
CA PRO A 60 7.55 3.18 -9.87
C PRO A 60 7.75 4.69 -9.71
N ASP A 61 6.74 5.47 -10.13
CA ASP A 61 6.75 6.95 -10.05
C ASP A 61 6.57 7.51 -8.63
N MET A 62 6.33 6.68 -7.61
CA MET A 62 6.18 7.17 -6.25
C MET A 62 7.54 7.64 -5.70
N PRO A 63 7.69 8.92 -5.30
CA PRO A 63 8.95 9.41 -4.77
C PRO A 63 9.38 8.64 -3.52
N ARG A 64 10.63 8.17 -3.50
CA ARG A 64 11.19 7.39 -2.37
C ARG A 64 11.11 8.13 -1.03
N ILE A 65 11.17 9.46 -1.06
CA ILE A 65 11.14 10.32 0.13
C ILE A 65 9.84 10.21 0.93
N ILE A 66 8.69 9.98 0.26
CA ILE A 66 7.39 9.84 0.93
C ILE A 66 7.38 8.56 1.77
N PHE A 67 7.87 7.46 1.21
CA PHE A 67 7.93 6.18 1.92
C PHE A 67 8.91 6.21 3.08
N LYS A 68 10.05 6.90 2.91
CA LYS A 68 11.00 7.11 4.01
C LYS A 68 10.36 7.89 5.15
N THR A 69 9.71 9.02 4.84
CA THR A 69 9.05 9.87 5.85
C THR A 69 7.98 9.10 6.61
N MET A 70 7.23 8.25 5.90
CA MET A 70 6.27 7.33 6.49
C MET A 70 6.88 6.37 7.51
N TRP A 71 7.95 5.67 7.12
CA TRP A 71 8.62 4.74 8.02
C TRP A 71 9.24 5.45 9.24
N ASP A 72 9.83 6.63 9.02
CA ASP A 72 10.39 7.45 10.10
C ASP A 72 9.28 7.84 11.11
N GLN A 73 8.07 8.17 10.65
CA GLN A 73 6.93 8.48 11.54
C GLN A 73 6.41 7.25 12.30
N ILE A 74 6.22 6.13 11.60
CA ILE A 74 5.72 4.88 12.18
C ILE A 74 6.66 4.38 13.29
N GLN A 75 7.98 4.45 13.09
CA GLN A 75 8.96 4.05 14.10
C GLN A 75 8.92 4.91 15.36
N THR A 76 8.36 6.13 15.30
CA THR A 76 8.17 7.00 16.45
C THR A 76 6.83 6.78 17.18
N GLY A 77 6.07 5.74 16.81
CA GLY A 77 4.75 5.46 17.37
C GLY A 77 3.69 6.49 16.98
N LYS A 78 3.94 7.27 15.92
CA LYS A 78 3.04 8.31 15.44
C LYS A 78 2.25 7.81 14.25
N ASN A 79 0.94 8.04 14.29
CA ASN A 79 0.07 7.86 13.13
C ASN A 79 0.46 8.85 12.04
N MET A 80 0.52 8.37 10.81
CA MET A 80 0.81 9.20 9.65
C MET A 80 -0.29 9.04 8.59
N CYS A 81 -0.93 10.15 8.27
CA CYS A 81 -1.83 10.26 7.13
C CYS A 81 -1.10 10.98 6.00
N ALA A 82 -1.01 10.36 4.82
CA ALA A 82 -0.39 10.98 3.65
C ALA A 82 -1.33 10.90 2.44
N VAL A 83 -1.56 12.04 1.80
CA VAL A 83 -2.22 12.10 0.50
C VAL A 83 -1.15 11.91 -0.57
N ILE A 84 -1.01 10.69 -1.09
CA ILE A 84 -0.01 10.36 -2.09
C ILE A 84 -0.62 10.58 -3.48
N LYS A 85 -0.07 11.49 -4.29
CA LYS A 85 -0.45 11.57 -5.71
C LYS A 85 0.26 10.47 -6.50
N ALA A 86 -0.14 9.22 -6.31
CA ALA A 86 -0.14 8.29 -7.44
C ALA A 86 -1.32 8.71 -8.33
N LYS A 87 -1.31 8.45 -9.64
CA LYS A 87 -2.33 9.00 -10.56
C LYS A 87 -3.79 8.78 -10.11
N LYS A 88 -4.10 7.94 -9.09
CA LYS A 88 -5.34 8.05 -8.29
C LYS A 88 -5.34 7.24 -6.97
N TRP A 89 -4.48 7.48 -5.96
CA TRP A 89 -4.56 6.70 -4.70
C TRP A 89 -4.38 7.53 -3.41
N GLN A 90 -5.39 7.62 -2.54
CA GLN A 90 -5.18 7.99 -1.13
C GLN A 90 -5.03 6.71 -0.30
N ILE A 91 -3.88 6.53 0.33
CA ILE A 91 -3.66 5.47 1.33
C ILE A 91 -3.81 6.12 2.70
N LEU A 92 -4.89 5.81 3.41
CA LEU A 92 -5.02 6.12 4.83
C LEU A 92 -4.38 4.97 5.62
N LEU A 93 -3.17 5.20 6.13
CA LEU A 93 -2.52 4.27 7.05
C LEU A 93 -2.89 4.70 8.48
N SER A 94 -3.78 3.95 9.11
CA SER A 94 -4.11 4.10 10.53
C SER A 94 -3.58 2.87 11.24
N TYR A 95 -2.74 3.06 12.26
CA TYR A 95 -2.29 2.00 13.15
C TYR A 95 -2.83 2.27 14.57
N ASN A 96 -3.28 1.20 15.24
CA ASN A 96 -3.58 1.21 16.67
C ASN A 96 -2.35 0.76 17.45
#